data_AF-A0A0J1GMJ1-F1
#
_entry.id   AF-A0A0J1GMJ1-F1
#
_cell.length_a   1.000
_cell.length_b   1.000
_cell.length_c   1.000
_cell.angle_alpha   90.00
_cell.angle_beta   90.00
_cell.angle_gamma   90.00
#
_symmetry.space_group_name_H-M   'P 1'
#
loop_
_entity.id
_entity.type
_entity.pdbx_description
1 polymer ?
#
loop_
_entity_poly.entity_id
_entity_poly.type
_entity_poly.pdbx_seq_one_letter_code
_entity_poly.pdbx_strand_id
1 'polypeptide(L)'
;TRTSNTPALYETADALGVLHRDDEDMTQANLPDIHKSLGQFIGQCDYLYRTIDLDVFPAATAPGDSAPAARGVSFDIIEPLL
;
A
#
# COMPACT_ATOMS: atom_id res chain seq x y z
N THR A 1 12.48 -0.34 -3.58
CA THR A 1 13.22 -1.59 -3.44
C THR A 1 12.45 -2.45 -2.48
N ARG A 2 12.26 -3.75 -2.76
CA ARG A 2 11.49 -4.67 -1.91
C ARG A 2 12.28 -5.16 -0.69
N THR A 3 12.85 -4.25 0.09
CA THR A 3 13.83 -4.59 1.14
C THR A 3 13.21 -5.06 2.45
N SER A 4 11.96 -4.70 2.73
CA SER A 4 11.28 -5.05 3.99
C SER A 4 10.54 -6.39 3.95
N ASN A 5 10.29 -6.94 2.75
CA ASN A 5 9.52 -8.17 2.54
C ASN A 5 10.36 -9.27 1.87
N THR A 6 10.08 -10.53 2.20
CA THR A 6 10.75 -11.68 1.58
C THR A 6 10.05 -12.11 0.28
N PRO A 7 10.76 -12.75 -0.67
CA PRO A 7 10.14 -13.25 -1.90
C PRO A 7 8.94 -14.19 -1.65
N ALA A 8 9.01 -15.03 -0.61
CA ALA A 8 7.93 -15.95 -0.25
C ALA A 8 6.60 -15.24 0.07
N LEU A 9 6.63 -14.02 0.61
CA LEU A 9 5.43 -13.23 0.86
C LEU A 9 4.78 -12.76 -0.45
N TYR A 10 5.60 -12.37 -1.44
CA TYR A 10 5.10 -12.00 -2.77
C TYR A 10 4.52 -13.21 -3.52
N GLU A 11 5.21 -14.35 -3.48
CA GLU A 11 4.71 -15.60 -4.08
C GLU A 11 3.35 -16.00 -3.48
N THR A 12 3.19 -15.80 -2.16
CA THR A 12 1.92 -16.04 -1.48
C THR A 12 0.84 -15.05 -1.93
N ALA A 13 1.18 -13.76 -2.03
CA ALA A 13 0.26 -12.72 -2.51
C ALA A 13 -0.22 -13.03 -3.95
N ASP A 14 0.70 -13.43 -4.83
CA ASP A 14 0.40 -13.79 -6.22
C ASP A 14 -0.49 -15.05 -6.29
N ALA A 15 -0.17 -16.09 -5.51
CA ALA A 15 -0.95 -17.32 -5.45
C ALA A 15 -2.39 -17.08 -4.95
N LEU A 16 -2.59 -16.08 -4.10
CA LEU A 16 -3.89 -15.67 -3.58
C LEU A 16 -4.59 -14.60 -4.43
N GLY A 17 -3.93 -14.07 -5.47
CA GLY A 17 -4.48 -13.00 -6.30
C GLY A 17 -4.66 -11.67 -5.56
N VAL A 18 -3.80 -11.38 -4.59
CA VAL A 18 -3.86 -10.15 -3.79
C VAL A 18 -3.49 -8.94 -4.64
N LEU A 19 -4.38 -7.96 -4.69
CA LEU A 19 -4.06 -6.64 -5.23
C LEU A 19 -3.10 -5.91 -4.27
N HIS A 20 -1.84 -5.78 -4.67
CA HIS A 20 -0.82 -5.03 -3.94
C HIS A 20 -0.09 -4.04 -4.86
N ARG A 21 0.48 -2.98 -4.27
CA ARG A 21 1.31 -1.98 -4.94
C ARG A 21 2.56 -1.74 -4.11
N ASP A 22 3.73 -1.79 -4.75
CA ASP A 22 4.98 -1.40 -4.10
C ASP A 22 5.01 0.13 -3.90
N ASP A 23 5.71 0.57 -2.86
CA ASP A 23 5.81 2.00 -2.52
C ASP A 23 6.39 2.85 -3.66
N GLU A 24 7.29 2.28 -4.48
CA GLU A 24 7.85 2.87 -5.69
C GLU A 24 6.80 3.24 -6.74
N ASP A 25 5.72 2.47 -6.81
CA ASP A 25 4.62 2.71 -7.74
C ASP A 25 3.54 3.65 -7.17
N MET A 26 3.58 3.92 -5.87
CA MET A 26 2.67 4.84 -5.17
C MET A 26 3.12 6.29 -5.34
N THR A 27 2.87 6.85 -6.53
CA THR A 27 3.27 8.22 -6.91
C THR A 27 2.08 9.04 -7.39
N GLN A 28 2.20 10.38 -7.34
CA GLN A 28 1.15 11.30 -7.83
C GLN A 28 0.78 11.00 -9.30
N ALA A 29 1.76 10.63 -10.14
CA ALA A 29 1.53 10.30 -11.54
C ALA A 29 0.69 9.01 -11.72
N ASN A 30 0.83 8.05 -10.80
CA ASN A 30 0.14 6.77 -10.85
C ASN A 30 -1.21 6.79 -10.11
N LEU A 31 -1.54 7.85 -9.36
CA LEU A 31 -2.79 7.93 -8.58
C LEU A 31 -4.05 7.62 -9.41
N PRO A 32 -4.22 8.10 -10.65
CA PRO A 32 -5.39 7.74 -11.46
C PRO A 32 -5.53 6.22 -11.67
N ASP A 33 -4.43 5.52 -11.91
CA ASP A 33 -4.41 4.06 -12.10
C ASP A 33 -4.65 3.32 -10.78
N ILE A 34 -4.12 3.85 -9.67
CA ILE A 34 -4.35 3.31 -8.34
C ILE A 34 -5.84 3.40 -7.99
N HIS A 35 -6.45 4.58 -8.15
CA HIS A 35 -7.90 4.78 -7.96
C HIS A 35 -8.74 3.83 -8.80
N LYS A 36 -8.37 3.65 -10.08
CA LYS A 36 -9.07 2.73 -10.97
C LYS A 36 -9.02 1.29 -10.45
N SER A 37 -7.84 0.80 -10.08
CA SER A 37 -7.67 -0.57 -9.56
C SER A 37 -8.37 -0.78 -8.22
N LEU A 38 -8.29 0.20 -7.31
CA LEU A 38 -8.98 0.19 -6.02
C LEU A 38 -10.51 0.19 -6.21
N GLY A 39 -11.02 1.02 -7.13
CA GLY A 39 -12.44 1.05 -7.46
C GLY A 39 -12.96 -0.27 -8.06
N GLN A 40 -12.16 -0.92 -8.91
CA GLN A 40 -12.47 -2.25 -9.44
C GLN A 40 -12.48 -3.31 -8.33
N PHE A 41 -11.56 -3.25 -7.38
CA PHE A 41 -11.55 -4.13 -6.21
C PHE A 41 -12.79 -3.93 -5.33
N ILE A 42 -13.07 -2.67 -4.96
CA ILE A 42 -14.23 -2.31 -4.14
C ILE A 42 -15.54 -2.75 -4.81
N GLY A 43 -15.65 -2.59 -6.13
CA GLY A 43 -16.84 -2.99 -6.88
C GLY A 43 -17.16 -4.50 -6.87
N GLN A 44 -16.23 -5.34 -6.38
CA GLN A 44 -16.42 -6.78 -6.20
C GLN A 44 -16.86 -7.15 -4.78
N CYS A 45 -17.00 -6.18 -3.86
CA CYS A 45 -17.28 -6.41 -2.45
C CYS A 45 -18.60 -5.76 -2.03
N ASP A 46 -19.42 -6.48 -1.25
CA ASP A 46 -20.62 -5.90 -0.63
C ASP A 46 -20.29 -5.11 0.64
N TYR A 47 -19.22 -5.49 1.33
CA TYR A 47 -18.73 -4.85 2.56
C TYR A 47 -17.21 -4.66 2.47
N LEU A 48 -16.74 -3.56 3.05
CA LEU A 48 -15.31 -3.23 3.11
C LEU A 48 -14.83 -3.26 4.56
N TYR A 49 -13.80 -4.04 4.81
CA TYR A 49 -12.98 -3.91 6.01
C TYR A 49 -11.71 -3.13 5.65
N ARG A 50 -11.53 -1.96 6.27
CA ARG A 50 -10.35 -1.12 6.06
C ARG A 50 -9.46 -1.18 7.30
N THR A 51 -8.18 -1.41 7.06
CA THR A 51 -7.12 -1.37 8.07
C THR A 51 -5.98 -0.51 7.55
N ILE A 52 -5.33 0.25 8.43
CA ILE A 52 -4.19 1.11 8.09
C ILE A 52 -3.10 0.80 9.12
N ASP A 53 -1.97 0.30 8.64
CA ASP A 53 -0.74 0.19 9.43
C ASP A 53 0.06 1.49 9.29
N LEU A 54 0.63 1.99 10.39
CA LEU A 54 1.35 3.26 10.39
C LEU A 54 2.77 3.12 9.82
N ASP A 55 3.31 1.90 9.79
CA ASP A 55 4.62 1.60 9.23
C ASP A 55 4.71 1.83 7.71
N VAL A 56 3.57 1.99 7.03
CA VAL A 56 3.51 2.37 5.61
C VAL A 56 4.08 3.76 5.35
N PHE A 57 4.01 4.66 6.34
CA PHE A 57 4.47 6.03 6.20
C PHE A 57 6.00 6.12 6.41
N PRO A 58 6.69 7.08 5.76
CA PRO A 58 8.10 7.32 6.03
C PRO A 58 8.35 7.49 7.52
N ALA A 59 9.47 6.98 8.03
CA ALA A 59 9.84 7.06 9.45
C ALA A 59 9.82 8.49 10.02
N ALA A 60 10.06 9.52 9.19
CA ALA A 60 9.96 10.92 9.58
C ALA A 60 8.52 11.36 9.93
N THR A 61 7.52 10.74 9.29
CA THR A 61 6.09 11.00 9.50
C THR A 61 5.53 10.16 10.66
N ALA A 62 5.97 8.89 10.79
CA ALA A 62 5.54 7.98 11.84
C ALA A 62 6.76 7.37 12.59
N PRO A 63 7.48 8.15 13.43
CA PRO A 63 8.70 7.69 14.09
C PRO A 63 8.48 6.72 15.25
N GLY A 64 7.23 6.54 15.70
CA GLY A 64 6.87 5.74 16.88
C GLY A 64 6.52 4.29 16.60
N ASP A 65 6.74 3.80 15.38
CA ASP A 65 6.44 2.43 15.00
C ASP A 65 7.59 1.46 15.30
N SER A 66 7.25 0.19 15.52
CA SER A 66 8.16 -0.92 15.73
C SER A 66 9.00 -1.29 14.50
N ALA A 67 8.53 -0.95 13.29
CA ALA A 67 9.22 -1.22 12.02
C ALA A 67 9.23 0.02 11.09
N PRO A 68 10.04 1.06 11.38
CA PRO A 68 9.99 2.30 10.61
C PRO A 68 10.35 2.10 9.13
N ALA A 69 9.52 2.59 8.19
CA ALA A 69 9.83 2.50 6.77
C ALA A 69 10.94 3.48 6.34
N ALA A 70 11.95 2.93 5.65
CA ALA A 70 13.05 3.70 5.09
C ALA A 70 12.61 4.61 3.93
N ARG A 71 11.64 4.17 3.12
CA ARG A 71 11.04 4.95 2.03
C ARG A 71 9.60 5.29 2.37
N GLY A 72 8.73 4.29 2.42
CA GLY A 72 7.31 4.46 2.74
C GLY A 72 6.55 5.22 1.65
N VAL A 73 5.28 5.53 1.94
CA VAL A 73 4.39 6.30 1.07
C VAL A 73 3.98 7.58 1.78
N SER A 74 4.17 8.72 1.11
CA SER A 74 3.84 10.02 1.70
C SER A 74 2.33 10.17 1.91
N PHE A 75 1.95 10.96 2.91
CA PHE A 75 0.55 11.13 3.30
C PHE A 75 -0.32 11.74 2.18
N ASP A 76 0.24 12.65 1.37
CA ASP A 76 -0.44 13.25 0.21
C ASP A 76 -0.80 12.26 -0.91
N ILE A 77 -0.20 11.06 -0.90
CA ILE A 77 -0.54 9.97 -1.81
C ILE A 77 -1.64 9.08 -1.21
N ILE A 78 -1.60 8.87 0.12
CA ILE A 78 -2.55 7.98 0.81
C ILE A 78 -3.88 8.68 1.07
N GLU A 79 -3.88 9.96 1.45
CA GLU A 79 -5.09 10.72 1.80
C GLU A 79 -6.19 10.66 0.73
N PRO A 80 -5.90 10.81 -0.59
CA PRO A 80 -6.92 10.68 -1.63
C PRO A 80 -7.57 9.28 -1.73
N LEU A 81 -6.93 8.24 -1.18
CA LEU A 81 -7.40 6.84 -1.25
C LEU A 81 -8.30 6.46 -0.06
N LEU A 82 -8.44 7.35 0.93
CA LEU A 82 -9.32 7.19 2.09
C LEU A 82 -10.76 7.56 1.72
#